data_AF-A0A9E3I513-F1
#
_entry.id   AF-A0A9E3I513-F1
#
_cell.length_a   1.000
_cell.length_b   1.000
_cell.length_c   1.000
_cell.angle_alpha   90.00
_cell.angle_beta   90.00
_cell.angle_gamma   90.00
#
_symmetry.space_group_name_H-M   'P 1'
#
loop_
_entity.id
_entity.type
_entity.pdbx_description
1 polymer ?
#
loop_
_entity_poly.entity_id
_entity_poly.type
_entity_poly.pdbx_seq_one_letter_code
_entity_poly.pdbx_strand_id
1 'polypeptide(L)'
;MLVERIRSHYLTYIVLIATCLGCAKKEDTNTPLSTIANEKVRYKELVKVVQKLGPATESPKFWSDIANSTEYTKLHRRLAVVELFRRHALSGMKLSHLVQILDNPVWLEDSNVRIITILAGYIPLKELSPGTVFEIHVFPELTGLEWSIYLRVSGKIRQDDFLKVLHGQEVEQEIIDVKILEIGLGIPGFGDGVGQTDVNLYIIPYDFNQQN
;
A
#
# COMPACT_ATOMS: atom_id res chain seq x y z
N MET A 1 27.40 4.97 -65.92
CA MET A 1 27.78 5.65 -64.65
C MET A 1 26.60 6.04 -63.73
N LEU A 2 25.32 5.84 -64.09
CA LEU A 2 24.20 6.15 -63.20
C LEU A 2 23.67 4.95 -62.38
N VAL A 3 24.01 3.72 -62.76
CA VAL A 3 23.44 2.49 -62.17
C VAL A 3 24.16 2.05 -60.89
N GLU A 4 25.43 2.41 -60.71
CA GLU A 4 26.18 2.01 -59.49
C GLU A 4 25.89 2.90 -58.27
N ARG A 5 25.40 4.13 -58.47
CA ARG A 5 25.13 5.06 -57.36
C ARG A 5 23.84 4.75 -56.60
N ILE A 6 22.90 4.01 -57.20
CA ILE A 6 21.62 3.65 -56.57
C ILE A 6 21.77 2.43 -55.65
N ARG A 7 22.70 1.51 -55.94
CA ARG A 7 22.94 0.33 -55.08
C ARG A 7 23.57 0.67 -53.73
N SER A 8 24.36 1.73 -53.64
CA SER A 8 25.04 2.10 -52.39
C SER A 8 24.11 2.72 -51.34
N HIS A 9 23.04 3.41 -51.72
CA HIS A 9 22.13 4.04 -50.75
C HIS A 9 21.02 3.11 -50.25
N TYR A 10 20.61 2.11 -51.05
CA TYR A 10 19.62 1.12 -50.62
C TYR A 10 20.17 0.10 -49.62
N LEU A 11 21.46 -0.27 -49.72
CA LEU A 11 22.08 -1.18 -48.75
C LEU A 11 22.26 -0.54 -47.37
N THR A 12 22.56 0.75 -47.28
CA THR A 12 22.67 1.45 -45.99
C THR A 12 21.31 1.60 -45.29
N TYR A 13 20.24 1.85 -46.05
CA TYR A 13 18.88 1.94 -45.49
C TYR A 13 18.35 0.59 -44.99
N ILE A 14 18.67 -0.52 -45.65
CA ILE A 14 18.24 -1.85 -45.22
C ILE A 14 18.97 -2.29 -43.94
N VAL A 15 20.24 -1.92 -43.75
CA VAL A 15 20.99 -2.22 -42.52
C VAL A 15 20.48 -1.40 -41.32
N LEU A 16 19.99 -0.17 -41.55
CA LEU A 16 19.42 0.68 -40.50
C LEU A 16 18.02 0.24 -40.04
N ILE A 17 17.22 -0.38 -40.91
CA ILE A 17 15.91 -0.94 -40.53
C ILE A 17 16.09 -2.27 -39.77
N ALA A 18 17.12 -3.07 -40.11
CA ALA A 18 17.40 -4.34 -39.44
C ALA A 18 17.90 -4.17 -37.99
N THR A 19 18.56 -3.06 -37.64
CA THR A 19 18.95 -2.77 -36.24
C THR A 19 17.82 -2.19 -35.39
N CYS A 20 16.74 -1.68 -35.99
CA CYS A 20 15.55 -1.23 -35.24
C CYS A 20 14.55 -2.36 -34.94
N LEU A 21 14.67 -3.52 -35.57
CA LEU A 21 13.85 -4.71 -35.32
C LEU A 21 14.50 -5.71 -34.34
N GLY A 22 15.72 -5.43 -33.89
CA GLY A 22 16.43 -6.24 -32.91
C GLY A 22 16.00 -5.93 -31.48
N CYS A 23 15.37 -6.91 -30.84
CA CYS A 23 15.04 -6.96 -29.40
C CYS A 23 13.83 -6.13 -28.95
N ALA A 24 12.65 -6.43 -29.51
CA ALA A 24 11.49 -6.54 -28.63
C ALA A 24 11.81 -7.65 -27.62
N LYS A 25 12.45 -7.28 -26.50
CA LYS A 25 12.58 -8.17 -25.35
C LYS A 25 11.17 -8.67 -25.09
N LYS A 26 10.98 -9.98 -25.14
CA LYS A 26 9.78 -10.62 -24.59
C LYS A 26 9.72 -10.12 -23.16
N GLU A 27 8.90 -9.10 -22.93
CA GLU A 27 8.69 -8.52 -21.61
C GLU A 27 8.23 -9.71 -20.79
N ASP A 28 9.06 -10.11 -19.84
CA ASP A 28 8.80 -11.28 -19.03
C ASP A 28 7.53 -10.97 -18.25
N THR A 29 6.40 -11.45 -18.76
CA THR A 29 5.05 -11.11 -18.26
C THR A 29 4.83 -11.59 -16.83
N ASN A 30 5.81 -12.27 -16.24
CA ASN A 30 5.84 -12.79 -14.88
C ASN A 30 6.66 -11.90 -13.94
N THR A 31 6.40 -10.60 -13.93
CA THR A 31 6.87 -9.79 -12.80
C THR A 31 5.97 -10.05 -11.58
N PRO A 32 6.49 -9.95 -10.34
CA PRO A 32 5.65 -10.04 -9.15
C PRO A 32 4.45 -9.08 -9.18
N LEU A 33 4.66 -7.86 -9.67
CA LEU A 33 3.62 -6.83 -9.75
C LEU A 33 2.53 -7.17 -10.77
N SER A 34 2.87 -7.77 -11.93
CA SER A 34 1.85 -8.20 -12.90
C SER A 34 1.00 -9.35 -12.37
N THR A 35 1.59 -10.27 -11.58
CA THR A 35 0.84 -11.32 -10.89
C THR A 35 -0.10 -10.77 -9.82
N ILE A 36 0.34 -9.74 -9.06
CA ILE A 36 -0.50 -9.06 -8.06
C ILE A 36 -1.63 -8.28 -8.76
N ALA A 37 -1.35 -7.59 -9.86
CA ALA A 37 -2.36 -6.84 -10.60
C ALA A 37 -3.46 -7.71 -11.22
N ASN A 38 -3.25 -9.02 -11.37
CA ASN A 38 -4.24 -9.94 -11.94
C ASN A 38 -5.38 -10.21 -10.95
N GLU A 39 -6.60 -9.77 -11.24
CA GLU A 39 -7.75 -9.93 -10.33
C GLU A 39 -8.14 -11.40 -10.08
N LYS A 40 -7.68 -12.32 -10.95
CA LYS A 40 -7.99 -13.76 -10.92
C LYS A 40 -6.93 -14.59 -10.20
N VAL A 41 -5.85 -13.96 -9.72
CA VAL A 41 -4.81 -14.67 -8.96
C VAL A 41 -5.41 -15.31 -7.71
N ARG A 42 -5.03 -16.56 -7.41
CA ARG A 42 -5.51 -17.24 -6.21
C ARG A 42 -4.87 -16.61 -4.97
N TYR A 43 -5.62 -16.44 -3.90
CA TYR A 43 -5.14 -15.78 -2.67
C TYR A 43 -3.83 -16.38 -2.12
N LYS A 44 -3.69 -17.71 -2.11
CA LYS A 44 -2.45 -18.39 -1.65
C LYS A 44 -1.24 -18.04 -2.52
N GLU A 45 -1.45 -17.84 -3.81
CA GLU A 45 -0.39 -17.42 -4.74
C GLU A 45 -0.07 -15.94 -4.57
N LEU A 46 -1.10 -15.09 -4.46
CA LEU A 46 -0.97 -13.68 -4.16
C LEU A 46 -0.09 -13.43 -2.92
N VAL A 47 -0.39 -14.10 -1.80
CA VAL A 47 0.38 -13.99 -0.55
C VAL A 47 1.85 -14.38 -0.77
N LYS A 48 2.11 -15.47 -1.49
CA LYS A 48 3.48 -15.91 -1.79
C LYS A 48 4.26 -14.92 -2.65
N VAL A 49 3.59 -14.22 -3.56
CA VAL A 49 4.21 -13.22 -4.43
C VAL A 49 4.50 -11.94 -3.63
N VAL A 50 3.55 -11.50 -2.81
CA VAL A 50 3.70 -10.33 -1.93
C VAL A 50 4.86 -10.53 -0.94
N GLN A 51 4.99 -11.72 -0.33
CA GLN A 51 6.10 -12.06 0.56
C GLN A 51 7.49 -12.00 -0.10
N LYS A 52 7.55 -12.08 -1.44
CA LYS A 52 8.81 -12.00 -2.21
C LYS A 52 9.11 -10.59 -2.70
N LEU A 53 8.23 -9.62 -2.47
CA LEU A 53 8.51 -8.24 -2.85
C LEU A 53 9.69 -7.71 -2.05
N GLY A 54 10.61 -7.05 -2.75
CA GLY A 54 11.69 -6.30 -2.13
C GLY A 54 11.23 -4.93 -1.64
N PRO A 55 12.15 -3.95 -1.59
CA PRO A 55 11.82 -2.55 -1.34
C PRO A 55 10.68 -2.03 -2.23
N ALA A 56 9.95 -1.03 -1.75
CA ALA A 56 8.91 -0.35 -2.54
C ALA A 56 9.52 0.26 -3.80
N THR A 57 9.08 -0.20 -4.97
CA THR A 57 9.49 0.32 -6.28
C THR A 57 8.29 0.79 -7.11
N GLU A 58 7.11 0.28 -6.77
CA GLU A 58 5.82 0.68 -7.29
C GLU A 58 5.32 1.98 -6.62
N SER A 59 4.39 2.65 -7.29
CA SER A 59 3.72 3.83 -6.72
C SER A 59 2.62 3.41 -5.72
N PRO A 60 2.27 4.25 -4.72
CA PRO A 60 1.13 4.00 -3.84
C PRO A 60 -0.17 3.74 -4.60
N LYS A 61 -0.34 4.40 -5.76
CA LYS A 61 -1.50 4.25 -6.63
C LYS A 61 -1.75 2.81 -7.08
N PHE A 62 -0.70 2.02 -7.25
CA PHE A 62 -0.82 0.60 -7.59
C PHE A 62 -1.68 -0.17 -6.58
N TRP A 63 -1.42 0.04 -5.29
CA TRP A 63 -2.16 -0.64 -4.23
C TRP A 63 -3.52 -0.01 -3.96
N SER A 64 -3.63 1.33 -4.05
CA SER A 64 -4.93 2.00 -3.87
C SER A 64 -5.91 1.62 -4.98
N ASP A 65 -5.47 1.50 -6.24
CA ASP A 65 -6.30 1.05 -7.36
C ASP A 65 -6.87 -0.36 -7.12
N ILE A 66 -6.05 -1.29 -6.61
CA ILE A 66 -6.49 -2.64 -6.25
C ILE A 66 -7.46 -2.59 -5.06
N ALA A 67 -7.12 -1.84 -4.00
CA ALA A 67 -7.96 -1.74 -2.80
C ALA A 67 -9.35 -1.13 -3.09
N ASN A 68 -9.41 -0.17 -4.02
CA ASN A 68 -10.63 0.54 -4.39
C ASN A 68 -11.47 -0.16 -5.47
N SER A 69 -10.90 -1.08 -6.24
CA SER A 69 -11.62 -1.74 -7.34
C SER A 69 -12.50 -2.92 -6.88
N THR A 70 -13.75 -2.94 -7.36
CA THR A 70 -14.71 -4.02 -7.10
C THR A 70 -14.46 -5.29 -7.92
N GLU A 71 -13.59 -5.23 -8.93
CA GLU A 71 -13.21 -6.39 -9.75
C GLU A 71 -12.34 -7.39 -8.97
N TYR A 72 -11.67 -6.91 -7.92
CA TYR A 72 -10.86 -7.75 -7.04
C TYR A 72 -11.71 -8.34 -5.91
N THR A 73 -11.38 -9.58 -5.53
CA THR A 73 -12.00 -10.20 -4.35
C THR A 73 -11.69 -9.39 -3.08
N LYS A 74 -12.59 -9.40 -2.10
CA LYS A 74 -12.38 -8.65 -0.84
C LYS A 74 -11.10 -9.05 -0.10
N LEU A 75 -10.69 -10.32 -0.17
CA LEU A 75 -9.41 -10.78 0.39
C LEU A 75 -8.20 -10.15 -0.30
N HIS A 76 -8.24 -10.03 -1.63
CA HIS A 76 -7.20 -9.36 -2.40
C HIS A 76 -7.14 -7.87 -2.04
N ARG A 77 -8.29 -7.19 -2.05
CA ARG A 77 -8.40 -5.77 -1.66
C ARG A 77 -7.88 -5.52 -0.25
N ARG A 78 -8.23 -6.38 0.71
CA ARG A 78 -7.75 -6.31 2.10
C ARG A 78 -6.22 -6.41 2.20
N LEU A 79 -5.61 -7.31 1.44
CA LEU A 79 -4.15 -7.41 1.37
C LEU A 79 -3.54 -6.15 0.74
N ALA A 80 -4.16 -5.63 -0.32
CA ALA A 80 -3.69 -4.40 -0.97
C ALA A 80 -3.72 -3.20 -0.01
N VAL A 81 -4.75 -3.05 0.82
CA VAL A 81 -4.79 -2.04 1.88
C VAL A 81 -3.62 -2.22 2.84
N VAL A 82 -3.38 -3.43 3.33
CA VAL A 82 -2.26 -3.69 4.25
C VAL A 82 -0.90 -3.38 3.61
N GLU A 83 -0.67 -3.79 2.37
CA GLU A 83 0.58 -3.49 1.66
C GLU A 83 0.72 -1.99 1.37
N LEU A 84 -0.37 -1.28 1.06
CA LEU A 84 -0.37 0.18 0.89
C LEU A 84 0.19 0.87 2.14
N PHE A 85 -0.32 0.51 3.32
CA PHE A 85 0.20 1.05 4.58
C PHE A 85 1.62 0.58 4.88
N ARG A 86 1.91 -0.72 4.73
CA ARG A 86 3.24 -1.28 5.02
C ARG A 86 4.34 -0.62 4.19
N ARG A 87 4.05 -0.33 2.91
CA ARG A 87 5.06 0.03 1.92
C ARG A 87 5.14 1.52 1.67
N HIS A 88 4.06 2.27 1.96
CA HIS A 88 4.00 3.70 1.63
C HIS A 88 3.61 4.62 2.79
N ALA A 89 2.99 4.12 3.86
CA ALA A 89 2.73 4.93 5.03
C ALA A 89 3.96 4.95 5.96
N LEU A 90 4.40 6.15 6.36
CA LEU A 90 5.62 6.34 7.13
C LEU A 90 5.32 7.13 8.41
N SER A 91 5.95 6.74 9.51
CA SER A 91 6.00 7.60 10.69
C SER A 91 6.64 8.95 10.37
N GLY A 92 6.12 10.01 10.98
CA GLY A 92 6.51 11.40 10.77
C GLY A 92 5.74 12.12 9.66
N MET A 93 5.02 11.41 8.78
CA MET A 93 4.26 12.03 7.70
C MET A 93 3.01 12.75 8.20
N LYS A 94 2.54 13.76 7.47
CA LYS A 94 1.27 14.45 7.76
C LYS A 94 0.07 13.59 7.37
N LEU A 95 -1.07 13.78 8.04
CA LEU A 95 -2.32 13.15 7.66
C LEU A 95 -2.73 13.48 6.22
N SER A 96 -2.55 14.73 5.78
CA SER A 96 -2.77 15.13 4.37
C SER A 96 -2.01 14.27 3.36
N HIS A 97 -0.77 13.87 3.65
CA HIS A 97 -0.01 12.98 2.77
C HIS A 97 -0.58 11.57 2.77
N LEU A 98 -1.10 11.09 3.91
CA LEU A 98 -1.76 9.78 3.97
C LEU A 98 -3.03 9.77 3.11
N VAL A 99 -3.81 10.85 3.11
CA VAL A 99 -5.01 10.98 2.27
C VAL A 99 -4.66 10.86 0.78
N GLN A 100 -3.56 11.48 0.35
CA GLN A 100 -3.07 11.37 -1.03
C GLN A 100 -2.65 9.94 -1.38
N ILE A 101 -2.08 9.19 -0.44
CA ILE A 101 -1.70 7.78 -0.61
C ILE A 101 -2.94 6.88 -0.72
N LEU A 102 -3.99 7.16 0.05
CA LEU A 102 -5.23 6.37 0.06
C LEU A 102 -6.09 6.59 -1.19
N ASP A 103 -5.91 7.72 -1.88
CA ASP A 103 -6.54 8.05 -3.16
C ASP A 103 -8.07 7.81 -3.14
N ASN A 104 -8.76 8.48 -2.21
CA ASN A 104 -10.21 8.36 -1.97
C ASN A 104 -10.67 6.91 -1.68
N PRO A 105 -10.42 6.40 -0.46
CA PRO A 105 -10.60 4.99 -0.13
C PRO A 105 -12.09 4.58 -0.06
N VAL A 106 -12.63 4.03 -1.15
CA VAL A 106 -14.05 3.61 -1.21
C VAL A 106 -14.36 2.36 -0.37
N TRP A 107 -13.33 1.67 0.11
CA TRP A 107 -13.45 0.53 1.03
C TRP A 107 -13.59 0.95 2.49
N LEU A 108 -13.30 2.21 2.82
CA LEU A 108 -13.31 2.72 4.18
C LEU A 108 -14.68 3.30 4.49
N GLU A 109 -15.36 2.73 5.48
CA GLU A 109 -16.59 3.30 6.04
C GLU A 109 -16.32 3.92 7.42
N ASP A 110 -17.11 4.93 7.79
CA ASP A 110 -17.04 5.57 9.12
C ASP A 110 -17.10 4.56 10.28
N SER A 111 -17.90 3.50 10.09
CA SER A 111 -18.09 2.42 11.06
C SER A 111 -16.83 1.56 11.29
N ASN A 112 -15.88 1.61 10.35
CA ASN A 112 -14.64 0.85 10.39
C ASN A 112 -13.55 1.53 11.22
N VAL A 113 -13.74 2.80 11.58
CA VAL A 113 -12.76 3.57 12.34
C VAL A 113 -13.22 3.69 13.79
N ARG A 114 -12.28 3.52 14.73
CA ARG A 114 -12.55 3.67 16.17
C ARG A 114 -11.39 4.38 16.85
N ILE A 115 -11.70 5.24 17.82
CA ILE A 115 -10.69 5.75 18.75
C ILE A 115 -10.45 4.71 19.83
N ILE A 116 -9.19 4.35 20.03
CA ILE A 116 -8.79 3.48 21.14
C ILE A 116 -8.48 4.36 22.36
N THR A 117 -9.39 4.34 23.33
CA THR A 117 -9.29 5.10 24.59
C THR A 117 -8.62 4.31 25.70
N ILE A 118 -8.67 2.98 25.63
CA ILE A 118 -8.07 2.06 26.59
C ILE A 118 -7.27 1.03 25.78
N LEU A 119 -5.95 1.14 25.85
CA LEU A 119 -5.06 0.12 25.29
C LEU A 119 -5.00 -1.04 26.30
N ALA A 120 -5.87 -2.04 26.12
CA ALA A 120 -5.74 -3.31 26.83
C ALA A 120 -4.87 -4.25 26.00
N GLY A 121 -3.77 -4.75 26.59
CA GLY A 121 -2.81 -5.63 25.91
C GLY A 121 -1.48 -4.96 25.55
N TYR A 122 -0.59 -5.70 24.90
CA TYR A 122 0.71 -5.20 24.41
C TYR A 122 0.54 -4.52 23.05
N ILE A 123 0.13 -3.24 23.07
CA ILE A 123 0.24 -2.39 21.88
C ILE A 123 1.55 -1.60 22.08
N PRO A 124 2.66 -1.93 21.38
CA PRO A 124 3.97 -1.40 21.67
C PRO A 124 4.14 -0.03 20.98
N LEU A 125 3.32 0.92 21.41
CA LEU A 125 3.54 2.34 21.13
C LEU A 125 4.69 2.76 22.04
N LYS A 126 5.81 3.19 21.44
CA LYS A 126 7.10 3.34 22.14
C LYS A 126 7.07 4.44 23.19
N GLU A 127 6.10 5.36 23.12
CA GLU A 127 6.01 6.47 24.06
C GLU A 127 4.56 6.85 24.41
N LEU A 128 4.33 7.07 25.70
CA LEU A 128 3.15 7.73 26.28
C LEU A 128 3.09 9.23 25.94
N SER A 129 3.66 9.67 24.82
CA SER A 129 3.47 11.04 24.37
C SER A 129 1.98 11.26 24.02
N PRO A 130 1.43 12.44 24.33
CA PRO A 130 0.03 12.74 24.06
C PRO A 130 -0.27 12.59 22.56
N GLY A 131 -1.25 11.76 22.25
CA GLY A 131 -1.68 11.45 20.90
C GLY A 131 -3.05 10.79 20.90
N THR A 132 -3.60 10.61 19.72
CA THR A 132 -4.84 9.86 19.50
C THR A 132 -4.51 8.59 18.75
N VAL A 133 -5.02 7.46 19.20
CA VAL A 133 -4.85 6.17 18.52
C VAL A 133 -6.15 5.83 17.81
N PHE A 134 -6.06 5.67 16.50
CA PHE A 134 -7.15 5.18 15.66
C PHE A 134 -6.89 3.73 15.30
N GLU A 135 -7.93 2.92 15.36
CA GLU A 135 -7.99 1.59 14.77
C GLU A 135 -8.87 1.66 13.53
N ILE A 136 -8.37 1.15 12.40
CA ILE A 136 -9.09 1.01 11.14
C ILE A 136 -9.27 -0.47 10.87
N HIS A 137 -10.50 -0.96 10.93
CA HIS A 137 -10.87 -2.32 10.57
C HIS A 137 -10.93 -2.46 9.05
N VAL A 138 -10.19 -3.42 8.49
CA VAL A 138 -10.03 -3.57 7.04
C VAL A 138 -10.90 -4.73 6.56
N PHE A 139 -12.02 -4.41 5.90
CA PHE A 139 -13.06 -5.37 5.50
C PHE A 139 -13.60 -6.23 6.68
N PRO A 140 -14.21 -5.61 7.71
CA PRO A 140 -14.65 -6.28 8.93
C PRO A 140 -15.72 -7.36 8.71
N GLU A 141 -16.44 -7.33 7.59
CA GLU A 141 -17.47 -8.31 7.25
C GLU A 141 -16.89 -9.71 6.94
N LEU A 142 -15.58 -9.81 6.78
CA LEU A 142 -14.91 -11.09 6.52
C LEU A 142 -14.59 -11.79 7.84
N THR A 143 -15.54 -12.62 8.28
CA THR A 143 -15.51 -13.36 9.54
C THR A 143 -14.24 -14.18 9.76
N GLY A 144 -13.79 -14.27 11.01
CA GLY A 144 -12.73 -15.18 11.45
C GLY A 144 -11.29 -14.66 11.28
N LEU A 145 -11.12 -13.45 10.72
CA LEU A 145 -9.81 -12.81 10.55
C LEU A 145 -9.97 -11.29 10.71
N GLU A 146 -9.84 -10.78 11.93
CA GLU A 146 -9.86 -9.34 12.21
C GLU A 146 -8.54 -8.71 11.76
N TRP A 147 -8.58 -7.92 10.69
CA TRP A 147 -7.42 -7.17 10.19
C TRP A 147 -7.58 -5.72 10.56
N SER A 148 -6.61 -5.18 11.30
CA SER A 148 -6.66 -3.81 11.79
C SER A 148 -5.38 -3.06 11.45
N ILE A 149 -5.54 -1.78 11.11
CA ILE A 149 -4.44 -0.82 11.03
C ILE A 149 -4.57 0.13 12.20
N TYR A 150 -3.52 0.23 13.00
CA TYR A 150 -3.43 1.14 14.12
C TYR A 150 -2.60 2.34 13.70
N LEU A 151 -3.15 3.55 13.86
CA LEU A 151 -2.47 4.80 13.58
C LEU A 151 -2.44 5.62 14.86
N ARG A 152 -1.25 5.88 15.39
CA ARG A 152 -1.07 6.90 16.42
C ARG A 152 -0.74 8.22 15.75
N VAL A 153 -1.47 9.26 16.08
CA VAL A 153 -1.27 10.60 15.53
C VAL A 153 -0.98 11.62 16.63
N SER A 154 -0.28 12.71 16.30
CA SER A 154 0.05 13.75 17.26
C SER A 154 -1.17 14.55 17.69
N GLY A 155 -1.29 14.85 18.99
CA GLY A 155 -2.37 15.67 19.51
C GLY A 155 -3.69 14.91 19.72
N LYS A 156 -4.75 15.68 20.05
CA LYS A 156 -6.10 15.16 20.27
C LYS A 156 -6.95 15.44 19.05
N ILE A 157 -7.36 14.41 18.34
CA ILE A 157 -8.25 14.52 17.18
C ILE A 157 -9.55 13.78 17.47
N ARG A 158 -10.68 14.38 17.12
CA ARG A 158 -11.98 13.72 17.17
C ARG A 158 -12.11 12.73 16.02
N GLN A 159 -12.87 11.66 16.25
CA GLN A 159 -13.10 10.64 15.22
C GLN A 159 -13.71 11.24 13.95
N ASP A 160 -14.71 12.11 14.09
CA ASP A 160 -15.37 12.75 12.96
C ASP A 160 -14.39 13.54 12.08
N ASP A 161 -13.46 14.28 12.69
CA ASP A 161 -12.51 15.10 11.95
C ASP A 161 -11.45 14.22 11.27
N PHE A 162 -11.02 13.14 11.93
CA PHE A 162 -10.14 12.15 11.31
C PHE A 162 -10.80 11.48 10.10
N LEU A 163 -12.08 11.09 10.19
CA LEU A 163 -12.84 10.52 9.08
C LEU A 163 -13.00 11.51 7.92
N LYS A 164 -13.35 12.77 8.20
CA LYS A 164 -13.41 13.83 7.19
C LYS A 164 -12.10 13.94 6.41
N VAL A 165 -10.97 13.93 7.12
CA VAL A 165 -9.63 13.96 6.50
C VAL A 165 -9.44 12.76 5.58
N LEU A 166 -9.68 11.53 6.06
CA LEU A 166 -9.51 10.31 5.26
C LEU A 166 -10.39 10.27 4.01
N HIS A 167 -11.57 10.90 4.06
CA HIS A 167 -12.48 11.06 2.93
C HIS A 167 -12.19 12.28 2.04
N GLY A 168 -11.09 13.01 2.30
CA GLY A 168 -10.71 14.19 1.52
C GLY A 168 -11.65 15.38 1.68
N GLN A 169 -12.42 15.43 2.77
CA GLN A 169 -13.30 16.55 3.09
C GLN A 169 -12.52 17.69 3.75
N GLU A 170 -13.05 18.91 3.63
CA GLU A 170 -12.45 20.09 4.23
C GLU A 170 -12.51 20.02 5.76
N VAL A 171 -11.37 20.28 6.40
CA VAL A 171 -11.22 20.43 7.85
C VAL A 171 -10.22 21.55 8.13
N GLU A 172 -10.06 21.90 9.40
CA GLU A 172 -9.08 22.88 9.85
C GLU A 172 -7.64 22.43 9.50
N GLN A 173 -6.80 23.40 9.08
CA GLN A 173 -5.42 23.15 8.64
C GLN A 173 -4.59 22.41 9.71
N GLU A 174 -4.83 22.73 10.98
CA GLU A 174 -4.16 22.09 12.12
C GLU A 174 -4.39 20.57 12.17
N ILE A 175 -5.56 20.11 11.71
CA ILE A 175 -5.93 18.70 11.70
C ILE A 175 -5.22 17.97 10.56
N ILE A 176 -5.15 18.54 9.35
CA ILE A 176 -4.47 17.89 8.21
C ILE A 176 -2.94 17.91 8.32
N ASP A 177 -2.39 18.82 9.13
CA ASP A 177 -0.96 18.91 9.42
C ASP A 177 -0.50 18.03 10.58
N VAL A 178 -1.43 17.36 11.27
CA VAL A 178 -1.09 16.38 12.30
C VAL A 178 -0.21 15.28 11.72
N LYS A 179 0.82 14.91 12.49
CA LYS A 179 1.77 13.87 12.11
C LYS A 179 1.30 12.51 12.57
N ILE A 180 1.48 11.51 11.71
CA ILE A 180 1.45 10.11 12.09
C ILE A 180 2.71 9.82 12.89
N LEU A 181 2.56 9.37 14.11
CA LEU A 181 3.68 9.04 15.00
C LEU A 181 4.08 7.57 14.81
N GLU A 182 3.10 6.67 14.77
CA GLU A 182 3.33 5.23 14.70
C GLU A 182 2.23 4.55 13.87
N ILE A 183 2.63 3.47 13.21
CA ILE A 183 1.76 2.62 12.40
C ILE A 183 1.96 1.18 12.88
N GLY A 184 0.87 0.54 13.26
CA GLY A 184 0.82 -0.88 13.63
C GLY A 184 -0.10 -1.65 12.70
N LEU A 185 0.31 -2.84 12.28
CA LEU A 185 -0.51 -3.73 11.46
C LEU A 185 -0.89 -4.95 12.29
N GLY A 186 -2.18 -5.09 12.62
CA GLY A 186 -2.75 -6.26 13.27
C GLY A 186 -3.26 -7.23 12.22
N ILE A 187 -2.42 -8.20 11.83
CA ILE A 187 -2.77 -9.19 10.79
C ILE A 187 -2.73 -10.59 11.41
N PRO A 188 -3.87 -11.30 11.48
CA PRO A 188 -3.94 -12.63 12.05
C PRO A 188 -3.18 -13.65 11.18
N GLY A 189 -2.32 -14.44 11.81
CA GLY A 189 -1.88 -15.73 11.28
C GLY A 189 -1.10 -15.70 9.95
N PHE A 190 -0.18 -14.75 9.77
CA PHE A 190 0.86 -14.87 8.72
C PHE A 190 1.97 -15.89 9.09
N GLY A 191 1.82 -16.57 10.24
CA GLY A 191 2.67 -17.67 10.70
C GLY A 191 2.03 -19.04 10.44
N ASP A 192 2.82 -19.88 9.79
CA ASP A 192 2.82 -21.34 9.66
C ASP A 192 2.03 -22.13 10.73
N GLY A 193 0.70 -22.14 10.60
CA GLY A 193 -0.12 -23.33 10.85
C GLY A 193 -0.19 -23.91 12.27
N VAL A 194 0.14 -23.17 13.33
CA VAL A 194 -0.06 -23.64 14.72
C VAL A 194 -1.03 -22.74 15.46
N GLY A 195 -2.31 -23.15 15.49
CA GLY A 195 -3.25 -23.13 16.63
C GLY A 195 -3.34 -21.98 17.63
N GLN A 196 -2.75 -20.81 17.38
CA GLN A 196 -2.80 -19.67 18.28
C GLN A 196 -2.93 -18.39 17.45
N THR A 197 -4.03 -17.67 17.62
CA THR A 197 -4.30 -16.38 16.96
C THR A 197 -3.45 -15.29 17.61
N ASP A 198 -2.13 -15.46 17.59
CA ASP A 198 -1.22 -14.39 17.95
C ASP A 198 -1.31 -13.35 16.82
N VAL A 199 -1.90 -12.20 17.16
CA VAL A 199 -1.88 -11.02 16.29
C VAL A 199 -0.42 -10.57 16.24
N ASN A 200 0.29 -10.95 15.18
CA ASN A 200 1.63 -10.44 14.92
C ASN A 200 1.51 -8.95 14.62
N LEU A 201 1.74 -8.13 15.64
CA LEU A 201 1.76 -6.69 15.49
C LEU A 201 3.10 -6.31 14.87
N TYR A 202 3.10 -6.03 13.57
CA TYR A 202 4.27 -5.46 12.91
C TYR A 202 4.26 -3.96 13.18
N ILE A 203 5.16 -3.52 14.07
CA ILE A 203 5.48 -2.09 14.17
C ILE A 203 6.44 -1.79 13.03
N ILE A 204 6.12 -0.78 12.24
CA ILE A 204 7.07 -0.21 11.28
C ILE A 204 7.94 0.76 12.09
N PRO A 205 9.18 0.40 12.47
CA PRO A 205 10.01 1.27 13.28
C PRO A 205 10.37 2.52 12.47
N TYR A 206 10.27 3.69 13.09
CA TYR A 206 10.84 4.91 12.55
C TYR A 206 12.37 4.79 12.54
N ASP A 207 12.97 4.73 11.35
CA ASP A 207 14.41 4.85 11.17
C ASP A 207 14.75 6.34 10.95
N PHE A 208 15.24 6.98 12.01
CA PHE A 208 15.66 8.39 11.99
C PHE A 208 16.72 8.69 10.92
N ASN A 209 17.40 7.68 10.37
CA ASN A 209 18.54 7.85 9.47
C ASN A 209 18.18 7.85 7.97
N GLN A 210 16.92 7.67 7.57
CA GLN A 210 16.52 7.62 6.16
C GLN A 210 16.10 8.97 5.53
N GLN A 211 16.35 10.10 6.21
CA GLN A 211 16.02 11.44 5.69
C GLN A 211 17.24 12.33 5.35
N ASN A 212 18.43 11.74 5.15
CA ASN A 212 19.60 12.47 4.63
C ASN A 212 19.94 12.04 3.21
#